data_AF-A0A945H8X9-F1
#
_entry.id   AF-A0A945H8X9-F1
#
_cell.length_a   1.000
_cell.length_b   1.000
_cell.length_c   1.000
_cell.angle_alpha   90.00
_cell.angle_beta   90.00
_cell.angle_gamma   90.00
#
_symmetry.space_group_name_H-M   'P 1'
#
loop_
_entity.id
_entity.type
_entity.pdbx_description
1 polymer ?
#
loop_
_entity_poly.entity_id
_entity_poly.type
_entity_poly.pdbx_seq_one_letter_code
_entity_poly.pdbx_strand_id
1 'polypeptide(L)'
;MNTDRQPDPARVSAFRGVEHYDDPAAIHSLVGQALDALGLPDDYVLPHDCVVLKPNWVKEHDERHSGPGQWEHVVTHPAVIEAVIRWAGTQLAGSGSITVCDAPQTDSSFAALNQYCGLDEMVDRCRRDFPGTTIKLLDLRPEEWHAVDGVTVSKTQLTGDPAGDTFVGLNDASEFVGFHGNGKLFGASFNMAETNERHSGDRHEYMLCRTPMDADVLINLPKLKTHKKVGVTCALKNLVGINANKNWLPHHTEGTPDLGGDQFPASTAKAKLEHSWMGRAKRIVNGRPLLSRLFVPLKKMGRLFFGDTQKVVRSGNWHGNDTCWRMVLDLNKCLYDFDGAGQPRKKPLRYLAVVDGIIGGEGNGPMSPDAKPCGTILAGTHPAAVDMAAATLMGFDWQKIRLLKNSFEIRKRNFIPFLPSNISLASNKPEWDGPLGQAGGRFAFKPHFGWVGAIEHEPQNQANNPAIK
;
A
#
# COMPACT_ATOMS: atom_id res chain seq x y z
N MET A 1 -38.74 -0.12 -0.11
CA MET A 1 -37.33 -0.22 -0.54
C MET A 1 -36.52 -0.49 0.71
N ASN A 2 -35.75 -1.57 0.73
CA ASN A 2 -35.15 -2.11 1.94
C ASN A 2 -33.84 -1.35 2.23
N THR A 3 -33.89 -0.31 3.06
CA THR A 3 -32.79 0.62 3.37
C THR A 3 -31.73 0.06 4.32
N ASP A 4 -31.77 -1.24 4.64
CA ASP A 4 -30.90 -1.88 5.64
C ASP A 4 -29.87 -2.88 5.07
N ARG A 5 -29.72 -2.98 3.75
CA ARG A 5 -28.67 -3.85 3.18
C ARG A 5 -27.31 -3.13 3.21
N GLN A 6 -26.57 -3.32 4.31
CA GLN A 6 -25.13 -3.08 4.28
C GLN A 6 -24.47 -4.05 3.28
N PRO A 7 -23.51 -3.59 2.47
CA PRO A 7 -22.78 -4.48 1.57
C PRO A 7 -22.02 -5.53 2.38
N ASP A 8 -21.97 -6.76 1.89
CA ASP A 8 -21.23 -7.84 2.55
C ASP A 8 -19.71 -7.53 2.54
N PRO A 9 -19.08 -7.24 3.70
CA PRO A 9 -17.68 -6.88 3.77
C PRO A 9 -16.73 -8.04 3.40
N ALA A 10 -17.24 -9.27 3.33
CA ALA A 10 -16.49 -10.45 2.91
C ALA A 10 -16.64 -10.76 1.41
N ARG A 11 -17.49 -10.03 0.67
CA ARG A 11 -17.67 -10.20 -0.78
C ARG A 11 -16.63 -9.36 -1.52
N VAL A 12 -15.87 -10.02 -2.39
CA VAL A 12 -14.89 -9.39 -3.28
C VAL A 12 -15.27 -9.73 -4.71
N SER A 13 -15.21 -8.76 -5.63
CA SER A 13 -15.28 -9.05 -7.05
C SER A 13 -13.89 -9.19 -7.64
N ALA A 14 -13.72 -10.09 -8.62
CA ALA A 14 -12.49 -10.24 -9.37
C ALA A 14 -12.82 -10.49 -10.84
N PHE A 15 -12.66 -9.47 -11.68
CA PHE A 15 -13.05 -9.51 -13.08
C PHE A 15 -11.84 -9.38 -13.97
N ARG A 16 -11.71 -10.27 -14.95
CA ARG A 16 -10.64 -10.25 -15.95
C ARG A 16 -11.18 -9.87 -17.32
N GLY A 17 -10.55 -8.94 -18.03
CA GLY A 17 -11.10 -8.53 -19.34
C GLY A 17 -10.19 -7.71 -20.26
N VAL A 18 -9.23 -6.96 -19.73
CA VAL A 18 -8.28 -6.17 -20.55
C VAL A 18 -6.86 -6.56 -20.20
N GLU A 19 -5.95 -6.65 -21.17
CA GLU A 19 -4.56 -7.06 -20.91
C GLU A 19 -3.57 -5.88 -20.85
N HIS A 20 -3.99 -4.72 -21.36
CA HIS A 20 -3.20 -3.49 -21.47
C HIS A 20 -4.07 -2.26 -21.19
N TYR A 21 -3.46 -1.08 -21.13
CA TYR A 21 -4.15 0.17 -20.78
C TYR A 21 -4.63 1.00 -21.99
N ASP A 22 -4.48 0.49 -23.21
CA ASP A 22 -4.70 1.24 -24.46
C ASP A 22 -6.18 1.47 -24.81
N ASP A 23 -7.12 0.81 -24.13
CA ASP A 23 -8.56 0.96 -24.33
C ASP A 23 -9.26 1.45 -23.05
N PRO A 24 -9.36 2.78 -22.86
CA PRO A 24 -10.05 3.36 -21.71
C PRO A 24 -11.51 2.92 -21.57
N ALA A 25 -12.22 2.69 -22.68
CA ALA A 25 -13.63 2.31 -22.62
C ALA A 25 -13.79 0.88 -22.09
N ALA A 26 -12.92 -0.05 -22.53
CA ALA A 26 -12.89 -1.41 -22.00
C ALA A 26 -12.48 -1.44 -20.51
N ILE A 27 -11.54 -0.57 -20.09
CA ILE A 27 -11.15 -0.43 -18.67
C ILE A 27 -12.32 0.10 -17.84
N HIS A 28 -13.02 1.13 -18.32
CA HIS A 28 -14.21 1.66 -17.65
C HIS A 28 -15.29 0.58 -17.49
N SER A 29 -15.53 -0.21 -18.54
CA SER A 29 -16.46 -1.33 -18.48
C SER A 29 -16.02 -2.40 -17.48
N LEU A 30 -14.73 -2.75 -17.45
CA LEU A 30 -14.21 -3.75 -16.51
C LEU A 30 -14.33 -3.30 -15.05
N VAL A 31 -14.01 -2.03 -14.77
CA VAL A 31 -14.19 -1.44 -13.44
C VAL A 31 -15.67 -1.42 -13.06
N GLY A 32 -16.56 -1.02 -13.97
CA GLY A 32 -18.01 -1.04 -13.76
C GLY A 32 -18.53 -2.44 -13.41
N GLN A 33 -18.16 -3.46 -14.20
CA GLN A 33 -18.54 -4.85 -13.94
C GLN A 33 -18.07 -5.35 -12.57
N ALA A 34 -16.83 -5.02 -12.17
CA ALA A 34 -16.31 -5.37 -10.86
C ALA A 34 -17.10 -4.68 -9.73
N LEU A 35 -17.47 -3.40 -9.88
CA LEU A 35 -18.24 -2.66 -8.89
C LEU A 35 -19.69 -3.14 -8.81
N ASP A 36 -20.35 -3.38 -9.94
CA ASP A 36 -21.72 -3.89 -10.01
C ASP A 36 -21.85 -5.25 -9.33
N ALA A 37 -20.85 -6.13 -9.50
CA ALA A 37 -20.83 -7.46 -8.90
C ALA A 37 -20.78 -7.47 -7.36
N LEU A 38 -20.42 -6.33 -6.73
CA LEU A 38 -20.49 -6.17 -5.27
C LEU A 38 -21.93 -5.99 -4.78
N GLY A 39 -22.85 -5.55 -5.64
CA GLY A 39 -24.23 -5.27 -5.25
C GLY A 39 -24.31 -4.17 -4.19
N LEU A 40 -23.50 -3.11 -4.34
CA LEU A 40 -23.53 -1.95 -3.45
C LEU A 40 -24.93 -1.32 -3.47
N PRO A 41 -25.42 -0.80 -2.33
CA PRO A 41 -26.69 -0.08 -2.31
C PRO A 41 -26.57 1.24 -3.09
N ASP A 42 -27.68 1.72 -3.64
CA ASP A 42 -27.72 2.95 -4.46
C ASP A 42 -27.20 4.18 -3.70
N ASP A 43 -27.33 4.18 -2.36
CA ASP A 43 -26.91 5.23 -1.45
C ASP A 43 -25.48 5.05 -0.90
N TYR A 44 -24.68 4.14 -1.47
CA TYR A 44 -23.30 3.93 -1.03
C TYR A 44 -22.44 5.19 -1.17
N VAL A 45 -22.65 5.96 -2.24
CA VAL A 45 -22.10 7.32 -2.43
C VAL A 45 -23.30 8.26 -2.60
N LEU A 46 -23.37 9.29 -1.77
CA LEU A 46 -24.47 10.26 -1.71
C LEU A 46 -24.05 11.59 -2.36
N PRO A 47 -24.99 12.37 -2.95
CA PRO A 47 -24.67 13.61 -3.66
C PRO A 47 -23.80 14.63 -2.93
N HIS A 48 -23.77 14.66 -1.60
CA HIS A 48 -23.00 15.65 -0.84
C HIS A 48 -21.71 15.10 -0.22
N ASP A 49 -21.36 13.85 -0.52
CA ASP A 49 -20.21 13.21 0.11
C ASP A 49 -18.89 13.87 -0.28
N CYS A 50 -17.98 13.88 0.70
CA CYS A 50 -16.56 14.04 0.46
C CYS A 50 -15.95 12.69 0.09
N VAL A 51 -15.73 12.45 -1.20
CA VAL A 51 -15.11 11.23 -1.71
C VAL A 51 -13.60 11.45 -1.87
N VAL A 52 -12.79 10.58 -1.27
CA VAL A 52 -11.33 10.61 -1.42
C VAL A 52 -10.88 9.36 -2.17
N LEU A 53 -10.17 9.54 -3.28
CA LEU A 53 -9.54 8.47 -4.06
C LEU A 53 -8.05 8.40 -3.71
N LYS A 54 -7.61 7.24 -3.24
CA LYS A 54 -6.23 7.00 -2.80
C LYS A 54 -5.50 6.01 -3.71
N PRO A 55 -4.89 6.46 -4.82
CA PRO A 55 -4.02 5.63 -5.67
C PRO A 55 -2.75 5.14 -4.96
N ASN A 56 -2.04 4.22 -5.62
CA ASN A 56 -0.67 3.86 -5.26
C ASN A 56 0.30 4.57 -6.20
N TRP A 57 0.83 5.72 -5.79
CA TRP A 57 1.82 6.50 -6.56
C TRP A 57 3.20 6.43 -5.91
N VAL A 58 3.62 5.23 -5.49
CA VAL A 58 4.83 5.06 -4.66
C VAL A 58 6.07 5.74 -5.25
N LYS A 59 6.24 5.68 -6.58
CA LYS A 59 7.38 6.19 -7.32
C LYS A 59 6.99 6.43 -8.78
N GLU A 60 7.50 7.49 -9.38
CA GLU A 60 7.20 7.92 -10.75
C GLU A 60 7.64 6.93 -11.85
N HIS A 61 8.54 5.99 -11.53
CA HIS A 61 9.01 4.95 -12.46
C HIS A 61 9.63 3.77 -11.68
N ASP A 62 9.97 2.69 -12.38
CA ASP A 62 10.78 1.58 -11.87
C ASP A 62 12.20 2.09 -11.57
N GLU A 63 12.71 1.89 -10.35
CA GLU A 63 14.04 2.38 -9.97
C GLU A 63 15.19 1.79 -10.81
N ARG A 64 14.95 0.66 -11.49
CA ARG A 64 15.94 0.04 -12.41
C ARG A 64 15.94 0.70 -13.78
N HIS A 65 14.82 1.30 -14.18
CA HIS A 65 14.60 1.88 -15.49
C HIS A 65 13.95 3.26 -15.32
N SER A 66 14.77 4.27 -15.04
CA SER A 66 14.30 5.65 -14.95
C SER A 66 13.82 6.18 -16.29
N GLY A 67 12.66 6.83 -16.30
CA GLY A 67 12.14 7.56 -17.46
C GLY A 67 10.64 7.35 -17.71
N PRO A 68 10.09 8.04 -18.72
CA PRO A 68 8.69 7.88 -19.10
C PRO A 68 8.41 6.45 -19.59
N GLY A 69 7.19 5.98 -19.33
CA GLY A 69 6.72 4.65 -19.77
C GLY A 69 7.22 3.46 -18.96
N GLN A 70 7.98 3.67 -17.88
CA GLN A 70 8.51 2.60 -17.01
C GLN A 70 7.78 2.55 -15.66
N TRP A 71 6.46 2.75 -15.64
CA TRP A 71 5.71 2.98 -14.40
C TRP A 71 4.45 2.13 -14.27
N GLU A 72 3.96 1.54 -15.36
CA GLU A 72 2.65 0.87 -15.39
C GLU A 72 2.51 -0.24 -14.36
N HIS A 73 3.58 -0.96 -14.02
CA HIS A 73 3.61 -2.01 -12.99
C HIS A 73 3.96 -1.48 -11.59
N VAL A 74 4.33 -0.21 -11.48
CA VAL A 74 4.78 0.45 -10.25
C VAL A 74 3.63 1.19 -9.58
N VAL A 75 2.83 1.91 -10.36
CA VAL A 75 1.77 2.79 -9.85
C VAL A 75 0.38 2.42 -10.37
N THR A 76 -0.65 2.94 -9.71
CA THR A 76 -2.03 2.79 -10.17
C THR A 76 -2.27 3.60 -11.44
N HIS A 77 -2.79 2.93 -12.48
CA HIS A 77 -2.89 3.54 -13.80
C HIS A 77 -4.01 4.62 -13.88
N PRO A 78 -3.77 5.78 -14.52
CA PRO A 78 -4.74 6.85 -14.72
C PRO A 78 -6.09 6.40 -15.27
N ALA A 79 -6.11 5.50 -16.25
CA ALA A 79 -7.36 4.96 -16.81
C ALA A 79 -8.25 4.26 -15.75
N VAL A 80 -7.65 3.58 -14.76
CA VAL A 80 -8.42 2.97 -13.66
C VAL A 80 -8.91 4.04 -12.69
N ILE A 81 -8.08 5.05 -12.40
CA ILE A 81 -8.46 6.19 -11.55
C ILE A 81 -9.62 6.96 -12.20
N GLU A 82 -9.54 7.26 -13.50
CA GLU A 82 -10.57 7.93 -14.28
C GLU A 82 -11.89 7.14 -14.30
N ALA A 83 -11.83 5.81 -14.48
CA ALA A 83 -13.00 4.94 -14.39
C ALA A 83 -13.73 5.08 -13.04
N VAL A 84 -12.97 5.11 -11.94
CA VAL A 84 -13.52 5.24 -10.59
C VAL A 84 -14.02 6.67 -10.32
N ILE A 85 -13.34 7.70 -10.80
CA ILE A 85 -13.84 9.08 -10.73
C ILE A 85 -15.20 9.18 -11.43
N ARG A 86 -15.34 8.57 -12.61
CA ARG A 86 -16.60 8.57 -13.36
C ARG A 86 -17.72 7.83 -12.62
N TRP A 87 -17.42 6.66 -12.07
CA TRP A 87 -18.37 5.92 -11.23
C TRP A 87 -18.83 6.76 -10.03
N ALA A 88 -17.90 7.33 -9.25
CA ALA A 88 -18.24 8.15 -8.09
C ALA A 88 -18.95 9.46 -8.49
N GLY A 89 -18.52 10.11 -9.57
CA GLY A 89 -19.08 11.36 -10.07
C GLY A 89 -20.54 11.22 -10.50
N THR A 90 -20.91 10.08 -11.11
CA THR A 90 -22.32 9.77 -11.43
C THR A 90 -23.17 9.68 -10.16
N GLN A 91 -22.68 9.01 -9.12
CA GLN A 91 -23.41 8.87 -7.85
C GLN A 91 -23.53 10.19 -7.08
N LEU A 92 -22.52 11.06 -7.20
CA LEU A 92 -22.53 12.40 -6.60
C LEU A 92 -23.56 13.35 -7.23
N ALA A 93 -24.15 13.00 -8.38
CA ALA A 93 -25.24 13.72 -9.03
C ALA A 93 -25.02 15.25 -9.14
N GLY A 94 -23.77 15.67 -9.37
CA GLY A 94 -23.40 17.08 -9.52
C GLY A 94 -23.34 17.89 -8.21
N SER A 95 -23.15 17.23 -7.07
CA SER A 95 -22.83 17.87 -5.79
C SER A 95 -21.62 17.19 -5.13
N GLY A 96 -21.19 17.67 -3.96
CA GLY A 96 -20.08 17.04 -3.20
C GLY A 96 -18.70 17.25 -3.83
N SER A 97 -17.76 16.36 -3.50
CA SER A 97 -16.38 16.47 -3.99
C SER A 97 -15.68 15.12 -4.18
N ILE A 98 -14.72 15.11 -5.10
CA ILE A 98 -13.79 14.01 -5.34
C ILE A 98 -12.37 14.57 -5.19
N THR A 99 -11.59 14.04 -4.25
CA THR A 99 -10.18 14.40 -4.09
C THR A 99 -9.31 13.19 -4.38
N VAL A 100 -8.50 13.25 -5.45
CA VAL A 100 -7.49 12.25 -5.77
C VAL A 100 -6.18 12.66 -5.12
N CYS A 101 -5.65 11.84 -4.21
CA CYS A 101 -4.47 12.23 -3.46
C CYS A 101 -3.61 11.04 -3.01
N ASP A 102 -2.31 11.28 -2.85
CA ASP A 102 -1.36 10.35 -2.24
C ASP A 102 -0.25 11.13 -1.53
N ALA A 103 0.44 10.48 -0.60
CA ALA A 103 1.76 10.85 -0.13
C ALA A 103 2.79 9.82 -0.66
N PRO A 104 3.30 9.99 -1.91
CA PRO A 104 4.35 9.14 -2.50
C PRO A 104 5.57 8.95 -1.62
N GLN A 105 6.52 8.10 -2.04
CA GLN A 105 7.82 8.04 -1.39
C GLN A 105 8.44 9.45 -1.33
N THR A 106 9.11 9.82 -0.23
CA THR A 106 9.62 11.20 -0.08
C THR A 106 10.59 11.57 -1.19
N ASP A 107 11.32 10.60 -1.74
CA ASP A 107 12.25 10.82 -2.85
C ASP A 107 11.62 10.70 -4.26
N SER A 108 10.29 10.52 -4.34
CA SER A 108 9.54 10.57 -5.60
C SER A 108 9.34 12.01 -6.05
N SER A 109 9.26 12.24 -7.36
CA SER A 109 8.86 13.54 -7.89
C SER A 109 7.39 13.52 -8.32
N PHE A 110 6.53 14.25 -7.62
CA PHE A 110 5.11 14.34 -7.99
C PHE A 110 4.91 15.05 -9.33
N ALA A 111 5.78 16.02 -9.65
CA ALA A 111 5.77 16.68 -10.96
C ALA A 111 6.08 15.69 -12.10
N ALA A 112 7.09 14.81 -11.92
CA ALA A 112 7.40 13.77 -12.91
C ALA A 112 6.29 12.72 -13.01
N LEU A 113 5.72 12.30 -11.86
CA LEU A 113 4.57 11.40 -11.81
C LEU A 113 3.39 11.99 -12.61
N ASN A 114 3.05 13.26 -12.35
CA ASN A 114 2.00 13.98 -13.08
C ASN A 114 2.29 14.01 -14.58
N GLN A 115 3.51 14.37 -14.97
CA GLN A 115 3.91 14.40 -16.39
C GLN A 115 3.82 13.03 -17.07
N TYR A 116 4.28 11.96 -16.41
CA TYR A 116 4.33 10.62 -17.00
C TYR A 116 2.96 9.96 -17.07
N CYS A 117 2.07 10.28 -16.13
CA CYS A 117 0.76 9.69 -16.00
C CYS A 117 -0.36 10.59 -16.57
N GLY A 118 -0.07 11.84 -16.93
CA GLY A 118 -1.07 12.80 -17.41
C GLY A 118 -2.20 13.04 -16.40
N LEU A 119 -1.85 13.25 -15.11
CA LEU A 119 -2.84 13.31 -14.03
C LEU A 119 -3.69 14.58 -14.10
N ASP A 120 -3.09 15.73 -14.44
CA ASP A 120 -3.82 16.98 -14.66
C ASP A 120 -4.81 16.84 -15.83
N GLU A 121 -4.37 16.28 -16.96
CA GLU A 121 -5.26 16.08 -18.12
C GLU A 121 -6.41 15.12 -17.81
N MET A 122 -6.16 14.07 -17.03
CA MET A 122 -7.17 13.15 -16.53
C MET A 122 -8.20 13.88 -15.66
N VAL A 123 -7.75 14.67 -14.70
CA VAL A 123 -8.62 15.42 -13.79
C VAL A 123 -9.42 16.48 -14.55
N ASP A 124 -8.83 17.16 -15.52
CA ASP A 124 -9.51 18.16 -16.33
C ASP A 124 -10.60 17.56 -17.24
N ARG A 125 -10.40 16.34 -17.77
CA ARG A 125 -11.47 15.60 -18.44
C ARG A 125 -12.63 15.34 -17.48
N CYS A 126 -12.33 14.83 -16.28
CA CYS A 126 -13.36 14.53 -15.28
C CYS A 126 -14.12 15.79 -14.83
N ARG A 127 -13.43 16.93 -14.66
CA ARG A 127 -14.09 18.21 -14.31
C ARG A 127 -15.08 18.67 -15.38
N ARG A 128 -14.77 18.46 -16.66
CA ARG A 128 -15.69 18.77 -17.76
C ARG A 128 -16.93 17.88 -17.75
N ASP A 129 -16.75 16.61 -17.39
CA ASP A 129 -17.85 15.64 -17.35
C ASP A 129 -18.75 15.80 -16.11
N PHE A 130 -18.21 16.35 -15.01
CA PHE A 130 -18.93 16.57 -13.75
C PHE A 130 -18.80 18.02 -13.24
N PRO A 131 -19.34 19.03 -13.96
CA PRO A 131 -19.13 20.44 -13.64
C PRO A 131 -19.73 20.88 -12.29
N GLY A 132 -20.68 20.13 -11.73
CA GLY A 132 -21.27 20.39 -10.40
C GLY A 132 -20.48 19.80 -9.23
N THR A 133 -19.54 18.90 -9.49
CA THR A 133 -18.75 18.20 -8.47
C THR A 133 -17.35 18.82 -8.38
N THR A 134 -16.90 19.12 -7.17
CA THR A 134 -15.53 19.64 -6.98
C THR A 134 -14.51 18.52 -7.12
N ILE A 135 -13.63 18.56 -8.14
CA ILE A 135 -12.58 17.54 -8.35
C ILE A 135 -11.18 18.13 -8.14
N LYS A 136 -10.40 17.53 -7.23
CA LYS A 136 -9.05 17.97 -6.84
C LYS A 136 -7.99 16.88 -7.02
N LEU A 137 -6.76 17.30 -7.29
CA LEU A 137 -5.55 16.47 -7.32
C LEU A 137 -4.56 17.02 -6.29
N LEU A 138 -4.10 16.21 -5.33
CA LEU A 138 -3.22 16.68 -4.26
C LEU A 138 -2.00 15.77 -4.04
N ASP A 139 -0.82 16.38 -3.93
CA ASP A 139 0.35 15.81 -3.25
C ASP A 139 0.24 16.14 -1.76
N LEU A 140 0.06 15.12 -0.92
CA LEU A 140 -0.13 15.32 0.52
C LEU A 140 1.19 15.49 1.28
N ARG A 141 2.34 15.31 0.61
CA ARG A 141 3.64 15.34 1.29
C ARG A 141 3.98 16.75 1.75
N PRO A 142 4.52 16.93 2.97
CA PRO A 142 5.07 18.20 3.39
C PRO A 142 6.51 18.42 2.88
N GLU A 143 7.17 17.39 2.34
CA GLU A 143 8.52 17.50 1.81
C GLU A 143 8.76 16.54 0.64
N GLU A 144 9.58 16.97 -0.32
CA GLU A 144 10.16 16.16 -1.38
C GLU A 144 11.69 16.11 -1.22
N TRP A 145 12.27 14.92 -1.30
CA TRP A 145 13.70 14.68 -1.12
C TRP A 145 14.36 14.40 -2.46
N HIS A 146 15.34 15.22 -2.82
CA HIS A 146 16.16 14.93 -3.98
C HIS A 146 17.24 13.96 -3.57
N ALA A 147 17.18 12.73 -4.09
CA ALA A 147 18.16 11.69 -3.82
C ALA A 147 18.99 11.36 -5.06
N VAL A 148 20.31 11.35 -4.93
CA VAL A 148 21.23 10.86 -5.97
C VAL A 148 21.85 9.57 -5.45
N ASP A 149 21.67 8.47 -6.18
CA ASP A 149 22.12 7.13 -5.76
C ASP A 149 21.57 6.71 -4.38
N GLY A 150 20.34 7.14 -4.06
CA GLY A 150 19.69 6.91 -2.76
C GLY A 150 20.38 7.62 -1.59
N VAL A 151 21.14 8.68 -1.86
CA VAL A 151 21.65 9.61 -0.85
C VAL A 151 20.88 10.91 -1.01
N THR A 152 20.19 11.36 0.04
CA THR A 152 19.52 12.65 0.05
C THR A 152 20.54 13.78 -0.09
N VAL A 153 20.44 14.53 -1.19
CA VAL A 153 21.31 15.67 -1.50
C VAL A 153 20.65 17.01 -1.16
N SER A 154 19.34 17.10 -1.29
CA SER A 154 18.55 18.27 -0.87
C SER A 154 17.12 17.88 -0.52
N LYS A 155 16.40 18.81 0.09
CA LYS A 155 14.98 18.69 0.43
C LYS A 155 14.25 19.94 -0.03
N THR A 156 13.05 19.78 -0.58
CA THR A 156 12.12 20.84 -0.91
C THR A 156 10.95 20.78 0.07
N GLN A 157 10.65 21.91 0.73
CA GLN A 157 9.44 22.04 1.54
C GLN A 157 8.24 22.19 0.60
N LEU A 158 7.20 21.39 0.84
CA LEU A 158 5.93 21.44 0.14
C LEU A 158 4.84 21.99 1.06
N THR A 159 3.67 22.29 0.52
CA THR A 159 2.53 22.80 1.28
C THR A 159 1.94 21.78 2.24
N GLY A 160 2.17 20.48 1.98
CA GLY A 160 1.49 19.40 2.69
C GLY A 160 0.01 19.31 2.33
N ASP A 161 -0.74 18.55 3.13
CA ASP A 161 -2.18 18.45 3.01
C ASP A 161 -2.84 19.82 3.30
N PRO A 162 -3.61 20.40 2.36
CA PRO A 162 -4.28 21.68 2.58
C PRO A 162 -5.33 21.65 3.71
N ALA A 163 -5.84 20.47 4.09
CA ALA A 163 -6.72 20.32 5.25
C ALA A 163 -5.93 20.30 6.58
N GLY A 164 -4.60 20.15 6.53
CA GLY A 164 -3.72 20.01 7.68
C GLY A 164 -3.53 18.54 8.09
N ASP A 165 -3.09 18.36 9.33
CA ASP A 165 -2.73 17.04 9.87
C ASP A 165 -3.72 16.57 10.94
N THR A 166 -3.89 15.26 11.03
CA THR A 166 -4.67 14.56 12.05
C THR A 166 -3.72 13.77 12.93
N PHE A 167 -3.72 14.09 14.22
CA PHE A 167 -2.95 13.36 15.22
C PHE A 167 -3.82 12.26 15.87
N VAL A 168 -3.31 11.03 15.92
CA VAL A 168 -4.00 9.89 16.54
C VAL A 168 -3.06 9.17 17.50
N GLY A 169 -3.44 9.12 18.78
CA GLY A 169 -2.80 8.27 19.78
C GLY A 169 -3.56 6.95 19.92
N LEU A 170 -3.09 5.88 19.27
CA LEU A 170 -3.66 4.54 19.44
C LEU A 170 -3.29 3.94 20.79
N ASN A 171 -2.09 4.25 21.29
CA ASN A 171 -1.61 3.86 22.62
C ASN A 171 -1.88 2.37 22.92
N ASP A 172 -2.73 2.09 23.92
CA ASP A 172 -3.06 0.76 24.40
C ASP A 172 -3.77 -0.14 23.37
N ALA A 173 -4.24 0.43 22.26
CA ALA A 173 -4.84 -0.28 21.13
C ALA A 173 -3.87 -0.54 19.97
N SER A 174 -2.62 -0.06 20.05
CA SER A 174 -1.61 -0.32 19.03
C SER A 174 -1.16 -1.79 19.03
N GLU A 175 -0.82 -2.31 17.86
CA GLU A 175 -0.16 -3.62 17.73
C GLU A 175 1.30 -3.61 18.23
N PHE A 176 1.85 -2.46 18.63
CA PHE A 176 3.18 -2.34 19.25
C PHE A 176 3.16 -2.47 20.78
N VAL A 177 1.99 -2.60 21.41
CA VAL A 177 1.90 -2.79 22.86
C VAL A 177 2.59 -4.09 23.27
N GLY A 178 3.58 -3.97 24.16
CA GLY A 178 4.42 -5.09 24.60
C GLY A 178 5.40 -5.61 23.54
N PHE A 179 5.60 -4.88 22.44
CA PHE A 179 6.56 -5.26 21.42
C PHE A 179 8.00 -5.07 21.92
N HIS A 180 8.77 -6.15 21.93
CA HIS A 180 10.14 -6.20 22.44
C HIS A 180 11.12 -5.31 21.65
N GLY A 181 10.76 -4.90 20.43
CA GLY A 181 11.56 -4.01 19.59
C GLY A 181 11.44 -2.52 19.91
N ASN A 182 10.59 -2.12 20.86
CA ASN A 182 10.46 -0.71 21.28
C ASN A 182 11.81 -0.14 21.74
N GLY A 183 12.13 1.08 21.33
CA GLY A 183 13.44 1.71 21.55
C GLY A 183 14.49 1.45 20.44
N LYS A 184 14.19 0.55 19.49
CA LYS A 184 15.04 0.23 18.33
C LYS A 184 14.31 0.36 16.99
N LEU A 185 13.17 1.02 16.97
CA LEU A 185 12.33 1.17 15.78
C LEU A 185 12.97 2.13 14.78
N PHE A 186 13.05 1.72 13.52
CA PHE A 186 13.54 2.53 12.43
C PHE A 186 12.37 3.02 11.57
N GLY A 187 12.24 4.34 11.45
CA GLY A 187 11.22 5.01 10.65
C GLY A 187 11.59 5.16 9.17
N ALA A 188 11.36 6.34 8.61
CA ALA A 188 11.74 6.70 7.25
C ALA A 188 13.07 7.48 7.16
N SER A 189 13.60 7.93 8.30
CA SER A 189 14.84 8.70 8.40
C SER A 189 15.84 8.07 9.38
N PHE A 190 17.09 8.54 9.35
CA PHE A 190 18.11 8.13 10.32
C PHE A 190 17.88 8.71 11.72
N ASN A 191 16.95 9.66 11.88
CA ASN A 191 16.54 10.14 13.19
C ASN A 191 15.56 9.13 13.83
N MET A 192 16.10 8.02 14.32
CA MET A 192 15.30 7.00 15.00
C MET A 192 14.73 7.48 16.35
N ALA A 193 15.34 8.50 16.97
CA ALA A 193 14.86 9.04 18.23
C ALA A 193 13.43 9.54 18.09
N GLU A 194 13.09 10.21 16.99
CA GLU A 194 11.73 10.67 16.71
C GLU A 194 10.74 9.49 16.59
N THR A 195 11.08 8.43 15.85
CA THR A 195 10.21 7.25 15.74
C THR A 195 9.99 6.60 17.11
N ASN A 196 11.05 6.45 17.91
CA ASN A 196 10.96 5.80 19.21
C ASN A 196 10.35 6.69 20.30
N GLU A 197 10.39 8.01 20.17
CA GLU A 197 9.64 8.92 21.05
C GLU A 197 8.13 8.76 20.86
N ARG A 198 7.68 8.49 19.62
CA ARG A 198 6.28 8.28 19.27
C ARG A 198 5.78 6.86 19.51
N HIS A 199 6.70 5.92 19.65
CA HIS A 199 6.44 4.49 19.85
C HIS A 199 7.31 3.94 20.98
N SER A 200 6.87 4.15 22.22
CA SER A 200 7.60 3.74 23.43
C SER A 200 6.65 3.35 24.56
N GLY A 201 6.92 2.24 25.24
CA GLY A 201 6.08 1.77 26.34
C GLY A 201 4.65 1.55 25.87
N ASP A 202 3.70 2.29 26.44
CA ASP A 202 2.28 2.28 26.08
C ASP A 202 1.88 3.42 25.13
N ARG A 203 2.83 4.28 24.73
CA ARG A 203 2.61 5.40 23.83
C ARG A 203 2.85 4.98 22.38
N HIS A 204 1.81 5.12 21.56
CA HIS A 204 1.86 4.78 20.12
C HIS A 204 1.03 5.77 19.32
N GLU A 205 1.73 6.63 18.58
CA GLU A 205 1.15 7.80 17.93
C GLU A 205 1.43 7.84 16.43
N TYR A 206 0.46 8.37 15.69
CA TYR A 206 0.50 8.52 14.24
C TYR A 206 0.08 9.93 13.84
N MET A 207 0.72 10.49 12.81
CA MET A 207 0.36 11.77 12.22
C MET A 207 -0.07 11.54 10.76
N LEU A 208 -1.35 11.75 10.49
CA LEU A 208 -2.01 11.45 9.23
C LEU A 208 -2.41 12.73 8.50
N CYS A 209 -2.54 12.65 7.19
CA CYS A 209 -3.10 13.72 6.37
C CYS A 209 -4.60 13.81 6.65
N ARG A 210 -5.12 15.02 6.89
CA ARG A 210 -6.52 15.22 7.27
C ARG A 210 -7.51 14.98 6.14
N THR A 211 -7.15 15.25 4.88
CA THR A 211 -8.02 15.06 3.72
C THR A 211 -8.59 13.64 3.64
N PRO A 212 -7.78 12.55 3.68
CA PRO A 212 -8.32 11.19 3.78
C PRO A 212 -9.11 10.89 5.06
N MET A 213 -8.76 11.53 6.17
CA MET A 213 -9.42 11.29 7.47
C MET A 213 -10.82 11.93 7.54
N ASP A 214 -11.02 13.06 6.88
CA ASP A 214 -12.32 13.76 6.77
C ASP A 214 -13.23 13.17 5.68
N ALA A 215 -12.81 12.12 4.96
CA ALA A 215 -13.62 11.50 3.93
C ALA A 215 -14.92 10.87 4.49
N ASP A 216 -16.02 11.07 3.77
CA ASP A 216 -17.26 10.31 3.96
C ASP A 216 -17.15 8.93 3.30
N VAL A 217 -16.48 8.91 2.14
CA VAL A 217 -16.18 7.70 1.36
C VAL A 217 -14.69 7.72 0.98
N LEU A 218 -13.94 6.70 1.41
CA LEU A 218 -12.57 6.47 0.94
C LEU A 218 -12.56 5.36 -0.11
N ILE A 219 -12.20 5.70 -1.34
CA ILE A 219 -11.96 4.73 -2.41
C ILE A 219 -10.45 4.51 -2.55
N ASN A 220 -9.97 3.40 -2.01
CA ASN A 220 -8.58 2.98 -2.08
C ASN A 220 -8.29 2.31 -3.43
N LEU A 221 -7.25 2.78 -4.12
CA LEU A 221 -6.92 2.33 -5.47
C LEU A 221 -5.52 1.70 -5.51
N PRO A 222 -5.29 0.55 -4.85
CA PRO A 222 -3.98 -0.06 -4.76
C PRO A 222 -3.56 -0.74 -6.08
N LYS A 223 -2.27 -1.01 -6.19
CA LYS A 223 -1.68 -1.81 -7.27
C LYS A 223 -1.52 -3.28 -6.83
N LEU A 224 -1.88 -4.23 -7.69
CA LEU A 224 -1.63 -5.66 -7.47
C LEU A 224 -0.13 -5.95 -7.61
N LYS A 225 0.62 -5.85 -6.51
CA LYS A 225 2.07 -6.06 -6.53
C LYS A 225 2.66 -6.62 -5.26
N THR A 226 3.81 -7.29 -5.38
CA THR A 226 4.60 -7.79 -4.24
C THR A 226 5.18 -6.65 -3.42
N HIS A 227 5.57 -6.95 -2.18
CA HIS A 227 6.20 -6.00 -1.29
C HIS A 227 7.29 -6.65 -0.43
N LYS A 228 8.50 -6.08 -0.51
CA LYS A 228 9.68 -6.60 0.20
C LYS A 228 9.57 -6.70 1.73
N LYS A 229 8.71 -5.91 2.40
CA LYS A 229 8.56 -5.91 3.88
C LYS A 229 7.33 -6.63 4.42
N VAL A 230 6.25 -6.69 3.64
CA VAL A 230 4.94 -7.17 4.12
C VAL A 230 4.29 -8.18 3.16
N GLY A 231 5.06 -8.70 2.22
CA GLY A 231 4.63 -9.72 1.24
C GLY A 231 3.95 -9.10 0.02
N VAL A 232 2.89 -8.32 0.24
CA VAL A 232 2.07 -7.69 -0.82
C VAL A 232 1.80 -6.21 -0.55
N THR A 233 1.54 -5.44 -1.60
CA THR A 233 1.20 -4.01 -1.46
C THR A 233 -0.29 -3.82 -1.17
N CYS A 234 -1.16 -4.13 -2.13
CA CYS A 234 -2.62 -4.13 -2.03
C CYS A 234 -3.25 -3.06 -1.10
N ALA A 235 -4.46 -3.29 -0.58
CA ALA A 235 -5.29 -2.29 0.07
C ALA A 235 -4.81 -1.89 1.47
N LEU A 236 -4.50 -2.86 2.35
CA LEU A 236 -4.11 -2.58 3.74
C LEU A 236 -2.88 -1.68 3.81
N LYS A 237 -1.81 -2.03 3.06
CA LYS A 237 -0.56 -1.26 3.07
C LYS A 237 -0.64 0.02 2.22
N ASN A 238 -1.64 0.20 1.35
CA ASN A 238 -1.76 1.45 0.57
C ASN A 238 -2.00 2.68 1.46
N LEU A 239 -2.51 2.49 2.68
CA LEU A 239 -2.70 3.55 3.68
C LEU A 239 -1.40 4.15 4.22
N VAL A 240 -0.22 3.56 3.95
CA VAL A 240 1.05 4.25 4.21
C VAL A 240 1.12 5.60 3.50
N GLY A 241 0.39 5.77 2.39
CA GLY A 241 0.30 7.02 1.65
C GLY A 241 -0.70 8.06 2.19
N ILE A 242 -1.34 7.83 3.34
CA ILE A 242 -2.18 8.85 4.00
C ILE A 242 -1.49 9.49 5.20
N ASN A 243 -0.18 9.30 5.33
CA ASN A 243 0.59 9.78 6.47
C ASN A 243 1.28 11.12 6.19
N ALA A 244 1.21 12.02 7.16
CA ALA A 244 1.82 13.35 7.10
C ALA A 244 3.29 13.36 7.55
N ASN A 245 3.74 12.43 8.40
CA ASN A 245 5.16 12.31 8.77
C ASN A 245 5.65 10.86 8.73
N LYS A 246 6.36 10.53 7.64
CA LYS A 246 6.82 9.16 7.38
C LYS A 246 7.79 8.64 8.43
N ASN A 247 8.45 9.52 9.20
CA ASN A 247 9.34 9.08 10.26
C ASN A 247 8.61 8.58 11.51
N TRP A 248 7.30 8.83 11.63
CA TRP A 248 6.46 8.25 12.69
C TRP A 248 5.99 6.83 12.38
N LEU A 249 6.34 6.29 11.21
CA LEU A 249 5.95 4.95 10.77
C LEU A 249 7.10 3.97 11.02
N PRO A 250 7.00 3.03 11.98
CA PRO A 250 8.01 1.99 12.16
C PRO A 250 8.04 1.04 10.96
N HIS A 251 9.20 0.91 10.31
CA HIS A 251 9.36 0.06 9.13
C HIS A 251 10.13 -1.23 9.42
N HIS A 252 11.03 -1.21 10.41
CA HIS A 252 11.80 -2.36 10.89
C HIS A 252 12.40 -2.02 12.26
N THR A 253 12.90 -3.02 12.97
CA THR A 253 13.61 -2.92 14.24
C THR A 253 15.08 -3.24 14.01
N GLU A 254 15.99 -2.39 14.51
CA GLU A 254 17.44 -2.62 14.38
C GLU A 254 17.87 -3.96 15.00
N GLY A 255 18.76 -4.66 14.29
CA GLY A 255 19.32 -5.94 14.72
C GLY A 255 18.72 -7.16 14.02
N THR A 256 19.13 -8.33 14.50
CA THR A 256 18.72 -9.66 14.02
C THR A 256 17.73 -10.29 15.01
N PRO A 257 17.03 -11.38 14.62
CA PRO A 257 16.04 -12.02 15.50
C PRO A 257 16.59 -12.42 16.88
N ASP A 258 17.85 -12.87 16.96
CA ASP A 258 18.53 -13.21 18.22
C ASP A 258 18.77 -12.00 19.15
N LEU A 259 18.69 -10.78 18.60
CA LEU A 259 18.82 -9.51 19.33
C LEU A 259 17.47 -8.78 19.49
N GLY A 260 16.37 -9.42 19.11
CA GLY A 260 15.02 -8.84 19.10
C GLY A 260 14.79 -7.82 17.98
N GLY A 261 15.57 -7.89 16.89
CA GLY A 261 15.42 -7.05 15.71
C GLY A 261 14.96 -7.85 14.48
N ASP A 262 14.59 -7.15 13.43
CA ASP A 262 14.15 -7.76 12.17
C ASP A 262 14.81 -7.15 10.92
N GLN A 263 15.87 -6.36 11.13
CA GLN A 263 16.62 -5.68 10.07
C GLN A 263 17.28 -6.66 9.11
N PHE A 264 17.78 -7.79 9.63
CA PHE A 264 18.49 -8.85 8.91
C PHE A 264 18.00 -10.23 9.36
N PRO A 265 18.07 -11.26 8.50
CA PRO A 265 17.60 -12.60 8.83
C PRO A 265 18.51 -13.35 9.81
N ALA A 266 19.83 -13.08 9.76
CA ALA A 266 20.82 -13.71 10.63
C ALA A 266 22.05 -12.82 10.80
N SER A 267 22.77 -13.02 11.90
CA SER A 267 24.00 -12.29 12.21
C SER A 267 25.18 -12.82 11.39
N THR A 268 25.51 -12.13 10.29
CA THR A 268 26.73 -12.42 9.51
C THR A 268 27.87 -11.47 9.89
N ALA A 269 29.13 -11.88 9.73
CA ALA A 269 30.30 -11.01 9.97
C ALA A 269 30.23 -9.71 9.13
N LYS A 270 29.68 -9.81 7.92
CA LYS A 270 29.42 -8.67 7.01
C LYS A 270 28.37 -7.70 7.58
N ALA A 271 27.27 -8.21 8.14
CA ALA A 271 26.23 -7.39 8.77
C ALA A 271 26.74 -6.67 10.03
N LYS A 272 27.60 -7.31 10.84
CA LYS A 272 28.22 -6.69 12.02
C LYS A 272 29.17 -5.54 11.65
N LEU A 273 29.98 -5.71 10.59
CA LEU A 273 30.89 -4.67 10.08
C LEU A 273 30.10 -3.47 9.51
N GLU A 274 29.03 -3.75 8.76
CA GLU A 274 28.14 -2.74 8.18
C GLU A 274 27.49 -1.87 9.28
N HIS A 275 26.95 -2.50 10.33
CA HIS A 275 26.31 -1.81 11.45
C HIS A 275 27.23 -0.79 12.16
N SER A 276 28.48 -1.17 12.41
CA SER A 276 29.43 -0.31 13.14
C SER A 276 29.92 0.88 12.31
N TRP A 277 30.24 0.63 11.04
CA TRP A 277 30.85 1.65 10.18
C TRP A 277 29.82 2.55 9.50
N MET A 278 28.77 1.99 8.88
CA MET A 278 27.74 2.80 8.21
C MET A 278 26.88 3.59 9.20
N GLY A 279 26.61 3.04 10.39
CA GLY A 279 25.89 3.75 11.45
C GLY A 279 26.62 5.03 11.90
N ARG A 280 27.93 4.95 12.15
CA ARG A 280 28.76 6.11 12.53
C ARG A 280 28.92 7.10 11.38
N ALA A 281 29.23 6.61 10.19
CA ALA A 281 29.39 7.41 8.98
C ALA A 281 28.13 8.22 8.65
N LYS A 282 26.96 7.59 8.64
CA LYS A 282 25.69 8.24 8.32
C LYS A 282 25.25 9.24 9.38
N ARG A 283 25.57 9.00 10.66
CA ARG A 283 25.30 9.95 11.75
C ARG A 283 26.12 11.24 11.64
N ILE A 284 27.35 11.14 11.10
CA ILE A 284 28.22 12.30 10.81
C ILE A 284 27.70 13.12 9.62
N VAL A 285 27.03 12.46 8.66
CA VAL A 285 26.49 13.09 7.44
C VAL A 285 25.08 13.67 7.65
N ASN A 286 24.31 13.14 8.60
CA ASN A 286 22.95 13.60 8.87
C ASN A 286 22.91 15.10 9.20
N GLY A 287 22.12 15.87 8.44
CA GLY A 287 22.01 17.33 8.59
C GLY A 287 23.15 18.17 7.98
N ARG A 288 24.08 17.58 7.20
CA ARG A 288 25.19 18.31 6.55
C ARG A 288 25.22 18.10 5.02
N PRO A 289 24.52 18.93 4.22
CA PRO A 289 24.35 18.75 2.77
C PRO A 289 25.65 18.74 1.95
N LEU A 290 26.68 19.46 2.38
CA LEU A 290 27.99 19.47 1.72
C LEU A 290 28.73 18.13 1.87
N LEU A 291 28.54 17.44 2.99
CA LEU A 291 29.17 16.14 3.26
C LEU A 291 28.41 14.98 2.59
N SER A 292 27.10 15.12 2.32
CA SER A 292 26.32 14.07 1.66
C SER A 292 26.74 13.86 0.20
N ARG A 293 27.10 14.94 -0.51
CA ARG A 293 27.67 14.87 -1.88
C ARG A 293 29.00 14.14 -1.94
N LEU A 294 29.84 14.28 -0.92
CA LEU A 294 31.12 13.56 -0.80
C LEU A 294 30.92 12.06 -0.50
N PHE A 295 29.74 11.65 -0.03
CA PHE A 295 29.39 10.27 0.26
C PHE A 295 28.87 9.47 -0.94
N VAL A 296 28.45 10.14 -2.01
CA VAL A 296 27.98 9.50 -3.26
C VAL A 296 29.03 8.54 -3.84
N PRO A 297 30.31 8.94 -4.08
CA PRO A 297 31.33 8.03 -4.58
C PRO A 297 31.66 6.89 -3.61
N LEU A 298 31.63 7.15 -2.29
CA LEU A 298 31.86 6.13 -1.26
C LEU A 298 30.77 5.06 -1.25
N LYS A 299 29.50 5.45 -1.46
CA LYS A 299 28.37 4.53 -1.56
C LYS A 299 28.38 3.73 -2.85
N LYS A 300 28.86 4.32 -3.97
CA LYS A 300 29.08 3.59 -5.23
C LYS A 300 30.11 2.47 -5.06
N MET A 301 31.22 2.75 -4.37
CA MET A 301 32.19 1.72 -3.97
C MET A 301 31.56 0.71 -2.99
N GLY A 302 30.78 1.18 -2.01
CA GLY A 302 30.08 0.33 -1.05
C GLY A 302 29.09 -0.64 -1.72
N ARG A 303 28.33 -0.22 -2.73
CA ARG A 303 27.45 -1.12 -3.52
C ARG A 303 28.27 -2.21 -4.23
N LEU A 304 29.46 -1.87 -4.74
CA LEU A 304 30.35 -2.81 -5.41
C LEU A 304 30.89 -3.89 -4.45
N PHE A 305 31.23 -3.52 -3.22
CA PHE A 305 31.77 -4.44 -2.20
C PHE A 305 30.69 -5.16 -1.37
N PHE A 306 29.59 -4.48 -1.04
CA PHE A 306 28.57 -4.96 -0.11
C PHE A 306 27.29 -5.48 -0.79
N GLY A 307 27.04 -5.12 -2.05
CA GLY A 307 25.88 -5.52 -2.83
C GLY A 307 24.70 -4.53 -2.76
N ASP A 308 23.76 -4.69 -3.70
CA ASP A 308 22.54 -3.88 -3.77
C ASP A 308 21.40 -4.48 -2.93
N THR A 309 20.51 -3.63 -2.41
CA THR A 309 19.24 -3.93 -1.70
C THR A 309 18.38 -4.88 -2.51
N GLN A 310 18.52 -4.82 -3.83
CA GLN A 310 17.80 -5.61 -4.82
C GLN A 310 18.27 -7.07 -4.87
N LYS A 311 19.37 -7.41 -4.18
CA LYS A 311 19.98 -8.75 -4.15
C LYS A 311 20.40 -9.21 -2.75
N VAL A 312 20.25 -8.35 -1.74
CA VAL A 312 20.66 -8.62 -0.35
C VAL A 312 19.56 -8.18 0.60
N VAL A 313 19.16 -9.08 1.50
CA VAL A 313 18.19 -8.77 2.55
C VAL A 313 18.80 -7.78 3.53
N ARG A 314 18.20 -6.59 3.62
CA ARG A 314 18.52 -5.54 4.60
C ARG A 314 17.30 -4.70 4.91
N SER A 315 17.35 -3.93 5.99
CA SER A 315 16.27 -3.02 6.39
C SER A 315 14.90 -3.72 6.53
N GLY A 316 14.87 -4.98 6.93
CA GLY A 316 13.63 -5.75 7.08
C GLY A 316 12.95 -6.18 5.77
N ASN A 317 13.70 -6.27 4.67
CA ASN A 317 13.17 -6.70 3.36
C ASN A 317 13.06 -8.24 3.23
N TRP A 318 12.39 -8.90 4.18
CA TRP A 318 12.21 -10.36 4.21
C TRP A 318 10.98 -10.78 5.03
N HIS A 319 10.57 -12.04 4.86
CA HIS A 319 9.39 -12.64 5.50
C HIS A 319 9.40 -12.65 7.04
N GLY A 320 10.57 -12.47 7.66
CA GLY A 320 10.71 -12.37 9.12
C GLY A 320 10.52 -10.97 9.71
N ASN A 321 10.18 -9.97 8.89
CA ASN A 321 9.84 -8.64 9.40
C ASN A 321 8.63 -8.71 10.35
N ASP A 322 8.80 -8.25 11.58
CA ASP A 322 7.78 -8.24 12.63
C ASP A 322 7.35 -6.83 13.06
N THR A 323 7.92 -5.79 12.44
CA THR A 323 7.58 -4.39 12.71
C THR A 323 6.51 -3.85 11.75
N CYS A 324 6.69 -4.04 10.44
CA CYS A 324 5.99 -3.25 9.43
C CYS A 324 4.50 -3.59 9.35
N TRP A 325 4.13 -4.85 9.59
CA TRP A 325 2.72 -5.26 9.58
C TRP A 325 1.91 -4.60 10.72
N ARG A 326 2.53 -4.40 11.89
CA ARG A 326 1.90 -3.74 13.05
C ARG A 326 1.54 -2.30 12.71
N MET A 327 2.49 -1.58 12.13
CA MET A 327 2.30 -0.22 11.63
C MET A 327 1.17 -0.15 10.59
N VAL A 328 1.13 -1.09 9.64
CA VAL A 328 0.07 -1.12 8.63
C VAL A 328 -1.32 -1.34 9.26
N LEU A 329 -1.46 -2.28 10.20
CA LEU A 329 -2.74 -2.52 10.87
C LEU A 329 -3.16 -1.33 11.75
N ASP A 330 -2.21 -0.70 12.42
CA ASP A 330 -2.46 0.51 13.20
C ASP A 330 -2.95 1.67 12.32
N LEU A 331 -2.35 1.89 11.14
CA LEU A 331 -2.86 2.90 10.20
C LEU A 331 -4.31 2.63 9.77
N ASN A 332 -4.68 1.36 9.58
CA ASN A 332 -6.07 1.00 9.28
C ASN A 332 -6.98 1.28 10.47
N LYS A 333 -6.58 0.97 11.71
CA LYS A 333 -7.35 1.34 12.91
C LYS A 333 -7.54 2.85 13.01
N CYS A 334 -6.49 3.63 12.77
CA CYS A 334 -6.59 5.10 12.78
C CYS A 334 -7.67 5.57 11.80
N LEU A 335 -7.62 5.09 10.56
CA LEU A 335 -8.58 5.48 9.53
C LEU A 335 -10.03 5.09 9.89
N TYR A 336 -10.26 3.85 10.34
CA TYR A 336 -11.61 3.35 10.62
C TYR A 336 -12.23 3.94 11.88
N ASP A 337 -11.43 4.22 12.90
CA ASP A 337 -11.95 4.62 14.21
C ASP A 337 -11.96 6.13 14.43
N PHE A 338 -11.13 6.91 13.72
CA PHE A 338 -10.94 8.33 13.99
C PHE A 338 -11.28 9.22 12.79
N ASP A 339 -11.82 10.41 13.06
CA ASP A 339 -12.09 11.47 12.08
C ASP A 339 -10.87 12.39 11.89
N GLY A 340 -10.97 13.40 11.03
CA GLY A 340 -9.87 14.32 10.76
C GLY A 340 -9.47 15.23 11.92
N ALA A 341 -10.28 15.32 12.98
CA ALA A 341 -9.91 15.96 14.24
C ALA A 341 -9.20 15.01 15.23
N GLY A 342 -8.98 13.76 14.83
CA GLY A 342 -8.39 12.72 15.68
C GLY A 342 -9.35 12.24 16.77
N GLN A 343 -10.65 12.48 16.62
CA GLN A 343 -11.69 12.03 17.55
C GLN A 343 -12.37 10.77 17.03
N PRO A 344 -12.97 9.94 17.91
CA PRO A 344 -13.73 8.80 17.46
C PRO A 344 -14.80 9.18 16.43
N ARG A 345 -14.85 8.47 15.31
CA ARG A 345 -15.82 8.74 14.25
C ARG A 345 -17.24 8.63 14.78
N LYS A 346 -18.06 9.65 14.49
CA LYS A 346 -19.51 9.63 14.77
C LYS A 346 -20.28 8.85 13.71
N LYS A 347 -19.76 8.79 12.49
CA LYS A 347 -20.31 8.04 11.36
C LYS A 347 -19.26 7.07 10.84
N PRO A 348 -19.58 5.79 10.61
CA PRO A 348 -18.63 4.86 10.00
C PRO A 348 -18.13 5.38 8.65
N LEU A 349 -16.84 5.20 8.38
CA LEU A 349 -16.27 5.45 7.06
C LEU A 349 -16.82 4.41 6.07
N ARG A 350 -17.34 4.87 4.93
CA ARG A 350 -17.63 3.97 3.80
C ARG A 350 -16.34 3.74 3.03
N TYR A 351 -15.95 2.49 2.92
CA TYR A 351 -14.66 2.10 2.33
C TYR A 351 -14.88 1.28 1.08
N LEU A 352 -14.17 1.60 0.00
CA LEU A 352 -14.17 0.79 -1.20
C LEU A 352 -12.71 0.62 -1.65
N ALA A 353 -12.30 -0.60 -1.99
CA ALA A 353 -11.04 -0.82 -2.68
C ALA A 353 -11.32 -1.22 -4.13
N VAL A 354 -10.56 -0.67 -5.07
CA VAL A 354 -10.50 -1.09 -6.47
C VAL A 354 -9.03 -1.32 -6.82
N VAL A 355 -8.62 -2.58 -6.86
CA VAL A 355 -7.24 -2.98 -7.14
C VAL A 355 -6.99 -2.95 -8.64
N ASP A 356 -6.04 -2.13 -9.06
CA ASP A 356 -5.47 -2.19 -10.40
C ASP A 356 -4.54 -3.41 -10.49
N GLY A 357 -5.02 -4.45 -11.16
CA GLY A 357 -4.25 -5.64 -11.51
C GLY A 357 -4.26 -5.90 -13.01
N ILE A 358 -4.42 -4.88 -13.86
CA ILE A 358 -4.34 -5.09 -15.31
C ILE A 358 -2.91 -5.50 -15.66
N ILE A 359 -1.95 -4.63 -15.33
CA ILE A 359 -0.54 -4.99 -15.20
C ILE A 359 -0.18 -4.95 -13.71
N GLY A 360 0.08 -6.13 -13.12
CA GLY A 360 0.60 -6.25 -11.77
C GLY A 360 2.13 -6.12 -11.69
N GLY A 361 2.68 -6.20 -10.48
CA GLY A 361 4.12 -6.16 -10.23
C GLY A 361 4.61 -7.34 -9.39
N GLU A 362 5.46 -8.21 -9.95
CA GLU A 362 6.07 -9.34 -9.22
C GLU A 362 7.54 -9.09 -8.85
N GLY A 363 8.14 -9.94 -8.00
CA GLY A 363 9.55 -9.84 -7.65
C GLY A 363 9.86 -8.65 -6.75
N ASN A 364 10.71 -7.73 -7.22
CA ASN A 364 11.35 -6.69 -6.42
C ASN A 364 10.48 -5.45 -6.11
N GLY A 365 9.23 -5.68 -5.73
CA GLY A 365 8.30 -4.63 -5.29
C GLY A 365 8.69 -3.98 -3.95
N PRO A 366 8.27 -2.72 -3.69
CA PRO A 366 7.26 -2.01 -4.45
C PRO A 366 7.76 -1.05 -5.53
N MET A 367 9.08 -0.79 -5.63
CA MET A 367 9.67 0.25 -6.50
C MET A 367 10.44 -0.32 -7.71
N SER A 368 10.74 -1.61 -7.71
CA SER A 368 11.39 -2.30 -8.83
C SER A 368 10.73 -3.64 -9.19
N PRO A 369 9.39 -3.77 -9.15
CA PRO A 369 8.76 -5.03 -9.54
C PRO A 369 8.98 -5.31 -11.04
N ASP A 370 8.85 -6.57 -11.45
CA ASP A 370 8.71 -6.94 -12.86
C ASP A 370 7.23 -6.88 -13.26
N ALA A 371 6.94 -6.39 -14.46
CA ALA A 371 5.57 -6.33 -14.96
C ALA A 371 4.97 -7.75 -15.09
N LYS A 372 3.73 -7.90 -14.61
CA LYS A 372 2.99 -9.16 -14.64
C LYS A 372 1.59 -8.92 -15.22
N PRO A 373 1.35 -9.19 -16.52
CA PRO A 373 0.03 -9.08 -17.10
C PRO A 373 -0.94 -10.05 -16.41
N CYS A 374 -1.96 -9.49 -15.76
CA CYS A 374 -3.00 -10.28 -15.07
C CYS A 374 -4.40 -9.96 -15.62
N GLY A 375 -4.54 -8.75 -16.17
CA GLY A 375 -5.72 -8.27 -16.85
C GLY A 375 -6.97 -8.13 -15.99
N THR A 376 -6.78 -7.89 -14.69
CA THR A 376 -7.83 -8.07 -13.68
C THR A 376 -8.07 -6.80 -12.88
N ILE A 377 -9.33 -6.52 -12.56
CA ILE A 377 -9.72 -5.57 -11.51
C ILE A 377 -10.33 -6.37 -10.36
N LEU A 378 -9.88 -6.12 -9.14
CA LEU A 378 -10.55 -6.61 -7.93
C LEU A 378 -11.25 -5.44 -7.25
N ALA A 379 -12.44 -5.65 -6.70
CA ALA A 379 -13.08 -4.65 -5.86
C ALA A 379 -13.71 -5.27 -4.60
N GLY A 380 -13.89 -4.48 -3.55
CA GLY A 380 -14.56 -4.91 -2.33
C GLY A 380 -14.64 -3.81 -1.29
N THR A 381 -15.51 -3.98 -0.30
CA THR A 381 -15.79 -2.94 0.72
C THR A 381 -14.95 -3.06 1.98
N HIS A 382 -14.03 -4.04 2.04
CA HIS A 382 -13.12 -4.21 3.16
C HIS A 382 -11.70 -4.57 2.71
N PRO A 383 -10.64 -3.89 3.20
CA PRO A 383 -9.27 -4.05 2.72
C PRO A 383 -8.72 -5.46 2.95
N ALA A 384 -9.00 -6.06 4.12
CA ALA A 384 -8.48 -7.40 4.42
C ALA A 384 -9.06 -8.49 3.50
N ALA A 385 -10.35 -8.42 3.15
CA ALA A 385 -10.96 -9.38 2.23
C ALA A 385 -10.35 -9.25 0.83
N VAL A 386 -10.19 -8.01 0.35
CA VAL A 386 -9.56 -7.70 -0.94
C VAL A 386 -8.11 -8.17 -0.98
N ASP A 387 -7.34 -7.97 0.08
CA ASP A 387 -5.93 -8.37 0.12
C ASP A 387 -5.75 -9.89 0.18
N MET A 388 -6.64 -10.60 0.88
CA MET A 388 -6.66 -12.07 0.86
C MET A 388 -7.02 -12.64 -0.51
N ALA A 389 -8.03 -12.06 -1.15
CA ALA A 389 -8.39 -12.39 -2.52
C ALA A 389 -7.21 -12.16 -3.48
N ALA A 390 -6.60 -10.97 -3.40
CA ALA A 390 -5.42 -10.61 -4.20
C ALA A 390 -4.27 -11.58 -3.96
N ALA A 391 -3.88 -11.85 -2.71
CA ALA A 391 -2.80 -12.78 -2.38
C ALA A 391 -3.07 -14.20 -2.91
N THR A 392 -4.30 -14.69 -2.76
CA THR A 392 -4.72 -16.01 -3.25
C THR A 392 -4.59 -16.08 -4.78
N LEU A 393 -5.13 -15.09 -5.50
CA LEU A 393 -5.04 -15.05 -6.97
C LEU A 393 -3.60 -14.84 -7.47
N MET A 394 -2.75 -14.11 -6.73
CA MET A 394 -1.32 -14.01 -7.00
C MET A 394 -0.60 -15.36 -6.87
N GLY A 395 -1.16 -16.34 -6.15
CA GLY A 395 -0.54 -17.64 -5.91
C GLY A 395 0.13 -17.76 -4.54
N PHE A 396 -0.16 -16.86 -3.61
CA PHE A 396 0.39 -16.87 -2.26
C PHE A 396 -0.60 -17.38 -1.23
N ASP A 397 -0.09 -18.14 -0.28
CA ASP A 397 -0.79 -18.54 0.92
C ASP A 397 -0.87 -17.35 1.89
N TRP A 398 -2.06 -16.77 1.99
CA TRP A 398 -2.31 -15.62 2.84
C TRP A 398 -2.00 -15.90 4.32
N GLN A 399 -2.09 -17.15 4.79
CA GLN A 399 -1.78 -17.52 6.18
C GLN A 399 -0.29 -17.38 6.50
N LYS A 400 0.57 -17.47 5.48
CA LYS A 400 2.02 -17.29 5.61
C LYS A 400 2.44 -15.82 5.51
N ILE A 401 1.56 -14.94 5.04
CA ILE A 401 1.78 -13.48 5.00
C ILE A 401 1.38 -12.89 6.35
N ARG A 402 2.37 -12.55 7.20
CA ARG A 402 2.13 -12.03 8.58
C ARG A 402 1.11 -10.90 8.64
N LEU A 403 1.13 -9.97 7.68
CA LEU A 403 0.16 -8.88 7.61
C LEU A 403 -1.28 -9.38 7.53
N LEU A 404 -1.55 -10.35 6.63
CA LEU A 404 -2.90 -10.88 6.41
C LEU A 404 -3.31 -11.85 7.51
N LYS A 405 -2.38 -12.67 8.00
CA LYS A 405 -2.65 -13.54 9.15
C LYS A 405 -3.03 -12.71 10.37
N ASN A 406 -2.20 -11.73 10.73
CA ASN A 406 -2.38 -10.97 11.97
C ASN A 406 -3.52 -9.94 11.87
N SER A 407 -4.02 -9.62 10.67
CA SER A 407 -5.21 -8.77 10.55
C SER A 407 -6.43 -9.42 11.22
N PHE A 408 -6.50 -10.75 11.28
CA PHE A 408 -7.55 -11.49 12.00
C PHE A 408 -7.22 -11.79 13.47
N GLU A 409 -6.06 -11.34 13.96
CA GLU A 409 -5.61 -11.52 15.34
C GLU A 409 -5.51 -10.16 16.09
N ILE A 410 -6.15 -9.11 15.55
CA ILE A 410 -6.16 -7.77 16.15
C ILE A 410 -6.79 -7.82 17.54
N ARG A 411 -6.05 -7.28 18.52
CA ARG A 411 -6.41 -7.40 19.95
C ARG A 411 -7.45 -6.39 20.41
N LYS A 412 -7.30 -5.14 19.98
CA LYS A 412 -8.19 -4.02 20.32
C LYS A 412 -8.48 -3.22 19.07
N ARG A 413 -9.67 -2.59 19.03
CA ARG A 413 -10.14 -1.83 17.86
C ARG A 413 -10.10 -2.69 16.58
N ASN A 414 -10.60 -3.92 16.70
CA ASN A 414 -10.67 -4.83 15.56
C ASN A 414 -11.69 -4.29 14.56
N PHE A 415 -11.21 -3.91 13.38
CA PHE A 415 -12.04 -3.36 12.31
C PHE A 415 -12.54 -4.44 11.33
N ILE A 416 -12.23 -5.73 11.56
CA ILE A 416 -12.62 -6.84 10.69
C ILE A 416 -13.88 -7.54 11.25
N PRO A 417 -15.05 -7.41 10.59
CA PRO A 417 -16.31 -7.95 11.11
C PRO A 417 -16.64 -9.37 10.63
N PHE A 418 -15.70 -10.08 9.99
CA PHE A 418 -15.94 -11.39 9.38
C PHE A 418 -14.79 -12.36 9.64
N LEU A 419 -15.10 -13.66 9.46
CA LEU A 419 -14.10 -14.73 9.49
C LEU A 419 -13.47 -14.91 8.10
N PRO A 420 -12.20 -15.36 8.00
CA PRO A 420 -11.56 -15.67 6.73
C PRO A 420 -12.38 -16.61 5.82
N SER A 421 -13.09 -17.58 6.42
CA SER A 421 -13.92 -18.55 5.71
C SER A 421 -15.15 -17.96 5.03
N ASN A 422 -15.56 -16.75 5.42
CA ASN A 422 -16.73 -16.08 4.85
C ASN A 422 -16.40 -15.38 3.52
N ILE A 423 -15.12 -15.23 3.18
CA ILE A 423 -14.71 -14.49 1.99
C ILE A 423 -15.10 -15.27 0.74
N SER A 424 -15.78 -14.58 -0.16
CA SER A 424 -16.22 -15.12 -1.44
C SER A 424 -15.87 -14.16 -2.58
N LEU A 425 -15.65 -14.74 -3.76
CA LEU A 425 -15.38 -14.06 -4.99
C LEU A 425 -16.62 -14.07 -5.88
N ALA A 426 -16.94 -12.91 -6.45
CA ALA A 426 -17.84 -12.77 -7.59
C ALA A 426 -16.99 -12.52 -8.83
N SER A 427 -17.07 -13.39 -9.84
CA SER A 427 -16.14 -13.35 -10.97
C SER A 427 -16.77 -13.73 -12.31
N ASN A 428 -16.25 -13.16 -13.39
CA ASN A 428 -16.49 -13.64 -14.75
C ASN A 428 -15.60 -14.83 -15.15
N LYS A 429 -14.70 -15.28 -14.26
CA LYS A 429 -13.90 -16.49 -14.41
C LYS A 429 -14.50 -17.58 -13.52
N PRO A 430 -15.09 -18.64 -14.10
CA PRO A 430 -15.74 -19.70 -13.32
C PRO A 430 -14.83 -20.35 -12.28
N GLU A 431 -13.52 -20.40 -12.54
CA GLU A 431 -12.55 -20.96 -11.60
C GLU A 431 -12.24 -20.07 -10.39
N TRP A 432 -12.70 -18.80 -10.39
CA TRP A 432 -12.54 -17.86 -9.27
C TRP A 432 -13.85 -17.66 -8.50
N ASP A 433 -15.00 -17.81 -9.15
CA ASP A 433 -16.32 -17.53 -8.57
C ASP A 433 -16.67 -18.49 -7.41
N GLY A 434 -17.16 -17.95 -6.29
CA GLY A 434 -17.52 -18.73 -5.09
C GLY A 434 -16.58 -18.53 -3.90
N PRO A 435 -16.53 -19.48 -2.94
CA PRO A 435 -15.71 -19.35 -1.73
C PRO A 435 -14.22 -19.20 -2.05
N LEU A 436 -13.53 -18.26 -1.40
CA LEU A 436 -12.12 -17.94 -1.70
C LEU A 436 -11.18 -19.17 -1.63
N GLY A 437 -11.43 -20.07 -0.67
CA GLY A 437 -10.63 -21.30 -0.50
C GLY A 437 -10.71 -22.28 -1.69
N GLN A 438 -11.69 -22.11 -2.58
CA GLN A 438 -11.89 -22.93 -3.78
C GLN A 438 -11.33 -22.27 -5.04
N ALA A 439 -10.84 -21.02 -4.96
CA ALA A 439 -10.33 -20.28 -6.10
C ALA A 439 -9.09 -20.95 -6.71
N GLY A 440 -9.22 -21.35 -7.99
CA GLY A 440 -8.17 -21.91 -8.83
C GLY A 440 -7.54 -20.89 -9.77
N GLY A 441 -6.84 -21.34 -10.81
CA GLY A 441 -6.37 -20.50 -11.92
C GLY A 441 -5.57 -19.26 -11.51
N ARG A 442 -4.49 -19.46 -10.73
CA ARG A 442 -3.70 -18.38 -10.12
C ARG A 442 -2.60 -17.86 -11.06
N PHE A 443 -2.18 -16.61 -10.88
CA PHE A 443 -1.18 -15.94 -11.74
C PHE A 443 0.27 -16.38 -11.52
N ALA A 444 0.55 -17.15 -10.45
CA ALA A 444 1.89 -17.61 -10.08
C ALA A 444 2.91 -16.45 -10.06
N PHE A 445 2.68 -15.47 -9.19
CA PHE A 445 3.60 -14.36 -8.97
C PHE A 445 4.91 -14.88 -8.38
N LYS A 446 6.03 -14.33 -8.85
CA LYS A 446 7.30 -14.45 -8.13
C LYS A 446 7.26 -13.52 -6.91
N PRO A 447 7.46 -14.00 -5.68
CA PRO A 447 7.58 -13.10 -4.55
C PRO A 447 8.92 -12.34 -4.60
N HIS A 448 9.07 -11.33 -3.74
CA HIS A 448 10.37 -10.70 -3.52
C HIS A 448 11.38 -11.76 -3.05
N PHE A 449 12.67 -11.66 -3.43
CA PHE A 449 13.66 -12.72 -3.14
C PHE A 449 13.78 -13.07 -1.65
N GLY A 450 13.58 -12.09 -0.75
CA GLY A 450 13.52 -12.31 0.72
C GLY A 450 12.28 -13.06 1.25
N TRP A 451 11.36 -13.43 0.36
CA TRP A 451 10.10 -14.14 0.62
C TRP A 451 9.97 -15.45 -0.15
N VAL A 452 10.91 -15.77 -1.04
CA VAL A 452 10.89 -17.01 -1.84
C VAL A 452 10.92 -18.23 -0.91
N GLY A 453 10.01 -19.16 -1.16
CA GLY A 453 9.78 -20.37 -0.36
C GLY A 453 9.05 -20.14 0.96
N ALA A 454 8.68 -18.90 1.29
CA ALA A 454 8.05 -18.56 2.57
C ALA A 454 6.54 -18.35 2.47
N ILE A 455 6.00 -17.99 1.30
CA ILE A 455 4.58 -17.60 1.16
C ILE A 455 3.86 -18.29 0.02
N GLU A 456 4.57 -18.98 -0.86
CA GLU A 456 3.96 -19.75 -1.92
C GLU A 456 3.13 -20.89 -1.33
N HIS A 457 2.05 -21.25 -2.03
CA HIS A 457 1.37 -22.50 -1.75
C HIS A 457 2.32 -23.66 -2.02
N GLU A 458 2.25 -24.70 -1.19
CA GLU A 458 2.98 -25.93 -1.48
C GLU A 458 2.57 -26.45 -2.86
N PRO A 459 3.51 -27.00 -3.65
CA PRO A 459 3.14 -27.67 -4.88
C PRO A 459 2.10 -28.72 -4.53
N GLN A 460 0.90 -28.64 -5.11
CA GLN A 460 -0.03 -29.76 -5.04
C GLN A 460 0.69 -30.95 -5.63
N ASN A 461 1.07 -31.92 -4.79
CA ASN A 461 1.56 -33.20 -5.27
C ASN A 461 0.49 -33.76 -6.19
N GLN A 462 0.76 -33.81 -7.49
CA GLN A 462 0.04 -34.65 -8.43
C GLN A 462 0.34 -36.11 -8.07
N ALA A 463 -0.27 -36.60 -7.00
CA ALA A 463 -0.20 -37.99 -6.58
C ALA A 463 -1.62 -38.53 -6.49
N ASN A 464 -1.83 -39.64 -7.20
CA ASN A 464 -3.02 -40.48 -7.26
C ASN A 464 -4.10 -40.08 -8.27
N ASN A 465 -3.73 -40.11 -9.55
CA ASN A 465 -4.65 -40.64 -10.56
C ASN A 465 -4.43 -42.16 -10.60
N PRO A 466 -5.33 -43.01 -10.05
CA PRO A 466 -5.21 -44.45 -10.22
C PRO A 466 -5.52 -44.76 -11.68
N ALA A 467 -4.47 -44.96 -12.46
CA ALA A 467 -4.60 -45.44 -13.82
C ALA A 467 -5.34 -46.78 -13.81
N ILE A 468 -6.43 -46.77 -14.57
CA ILE A 468 -7.18 -47.90 -15.09
C ILE A 468 -6.21 -49.00 -15.52
N LYS A 469 -6.40 -50.21 -14.98
CA LYS A 469 -5.94 -51.47 -15.58
C LYS A 469 -7.14 -52.18 -16.18
#